data_AF-A0AAV0KRC2-F1
#
_entry.id   AF-A0AAV0KRC2-F1
#
_cell.length_a   1.000
_cell.length_b   1.000
_cell.length_c   1.000
_cell.angle_alpha   90.00
_cell.angle_beta   90.00
_cell.angle_gamma   90.00
#
_symmetry.space_group_name_H-M   'P 1'
#
loop_
_entity.id
_entity.type
_entity.pdbx_description
1 polymer ?
#
loop_
_entity_poly.entity_id
_entity_poly.type
_entity_poly.pdbx_seq_one_letter_code
_entity_poly.pdbx_strand_id
1 'polypeptide(L)'
;MRKSFKDSLKALEADIQFANTLEYDGGCLQMRLSYSPAAHIFLFLVQWTDCNLAGALGLLRILIYKAYEDGKTTMSVQERKASLKEFYGVIFPSLMQLQRGITDVDERKQREICAKYRKKDETDKGKLTEIDLEREEECGICMENNTKVVLPKCSHSLCLECYRTWRARSQSCPFCRDSLKRVNSGDLWVYTSNNEVADLSAITRENLKRLFMYIDKLPLIVPDRMVVSYDLRYQ
;
A
#
# COMPACT_ATOMS: atom_id res chain seq x y z
N MET A 1 -15.48 -8.66 -25.97
CA MET A 1 -15.91 -10.07 -25.81
C MET A 1 -16.31 -10.28 -24.36
N ARG A 2 -17.56 -10.66 -24.09
CA ARG A 2 -17.98 -11.06 -22.73
C ARG A 2 -17.21 -12.33 -22.39
N LYS A 3 -16.37 -12.32 -21.35
CA LYS A 3 -15.69 -13.56 -20.90
C LYS A 3 -16.79 -14.56 -20.49
N SER A 4 -16.65 -15.82 -20.88
CA SER A 4 -17.58 -16.85 -20.43
C SER A 4 -17.51 -16.99 -18.90
N PHE A 5 -18.54 -17.56 -18.27
CA PHE A 5 -18.49 -17.86 -16.84
C PHE A 5 -17.24 -18.67 -16.49
N LYS A 6 -16.93 -19.67 -17.33
CA LYS A 6 -15.77 -20.57 -17.17
C LYS A 6 -14.44 -19.81 -17.23
N ASP A 7 -14.29 -18.87 -18.15
CA ASP A 7 -13.04 -18.11 -18.29
C ASP A 7 -12.88 -17.08 -17.17
N SER A 8 -13.98 -16.48 -16.72
CA SER A 8 -13.98 -15.54 -15.60
C SER A 8 -13.67 -16.24 -14.28
N LEU A 9 -14.22 -17.44 -14.10
CA LEU A 9 -13.92 -18.30 -12.95
C LEU A 9 -12.44 -18.72 -12.91
N LYS A 10 -11.88 -19.15 -14.05
CA LYS A 10 -10.46 -19.47 -14.14
C LYS A 10 -9.55 -18.29 -13.80
N ALA A 11 -9.91 -17.08 -14.26
CA ALA A 11 -9.18 -15.87 -13.91
C ALA A 11 -9.23 -15.60 -12.40
N LEU A 12 -10.41 -15.72 -11.79
CA LEU A 12 -10.58 -15.59 -10.34
C LEU A 12 -9.75 -16.62 -9.57
N GLU A 13 -9.73 -17.88 -10.01
CA GLU A 13 -8.92 -18.94 -9.40
C GLU A 13 -7.42 -18.63 -9.49
N ALA A 14 -6.95 -18.12 -10.64
CA ALA A 14 -5.56 -17.70 -10.81
C ALA A 14 -5.19 -16.53 -9.89
N ASP A 15 -6.07 -15.53 -9.74
CA ASP A 15 -5.85 -14.39 -8.84
C ASP A 15 -5.81 -14.83 -7.37
N ILE A 16 -6.68 -15.77 -6.98
CA ILE A 16 -6.66 -16.38 -5.63
C ILE A 16 -5.36 -17.17 -5.41
N GLN A 17 -4.94 -17.98 -6.38
CA GLN A 17 -3.69 -18.73 -6.28
C GLN A 17 -2.49 -17.78 -6.13
N PHE A 18 -2.46 -16.71 -6.91
CA PHE A 18 -1.43 -15.70 -6.80
C PHE A 18 -1.44 -15.01 -5.43
N ALA A 19 -2.62 -14.61 -4.93
CA ALA A 19 -2.75 -14.05 -3.58
C ALA A 19 -2.18 -14.97 -2.49
N ASN A 20 -2.34 -16.29 -2.65
CA ASN A 20 -1.80 -17.29 -1.71
C ASN A 20 -0.29 -17.47 -1.78
N THR A 21 0.35 -17.08 -2.88
CA THR A 21 1.82 -17.11 -3.00
C THR A 21 2.51 -15.95 -2.29
N LEU A 22 1.74 -14.99 -1.78
CA LEU A 22 2.27 -13.81 -1.09
C LEU A 22 2.49 -14.13 0.39
N GLU A 23 3.75 -14.17 0.79
CA GLU A 23 4.17 -14.24 2.18
C GLU A 23 4.35 -12.83 2.75
N TYR A 24 4.00 -12.65 4.02
CA TYR A 24 4.18 -11.39 4.72
C TYR A 24 4.63 -11.66 6.16
N ASP A 25 5.70 -11.01 6.60
CA ASP A 25 6.19 -10.94 8.00
C ASP A 25 5.94 -12.20 8.87
N GLY A 26 6.39 -13.37 8.41
CA GLY A 26 6.28 -14.65 9.15
C GLY A 26 4.88 -15.30 9.16
N GLY A 27 3.99 -14.94 8.23
CA GLY A 27 2.68 -15.58 8.05
C GLY A 27 2.20 -15.55 6.60
N CYS A 28 1.13 -16.30 6.33
CA CYS A 28 0.51 -16.34 5.00
C CYS A 28 -1.03 -16.31 5.09
N LEU A 29 -1.64 -15.65 4.09
CA LEU A 29 -3.07 -15.64 3.90
C LEU A 29 -3.35 -16.74 2.92
N GLN A 30 -4.12 -17.74 3.36
CA GLN A 30 -4.60 -18.76 2.44
C GLN A 30 -6.05 -18.42 2.09
N MET A 31 -6.36 -18.46 0.81
CA MET A 31 -7.67 -18.13 0.27
C MET A 31 -8.17 -19.27 -0.61
N ARG A 32 -9.47 -19.55 -0.52
CA ARG A 32 -10.11 -20.60 -1.30
C ARG A 32 -11.47 -20.16 -1.81
N LEU A 33 -11.79 -20.51 -3.04
CA LEU A 33 -13.14 -20.34 -3.57
C LEU A 33 -14.10 -21.37 -2.95
N SER A 34 -15.25 -20.90 -2.51
CA SER A 34 -16.35 -21.71 -1.97
C SER A 34 -17.64 -21.46 -2.74
N TYR A 35 -18.40 -22.55 -2.91
CA TYR A 35 -19.69 -22.55 -3.59
C TYR A 35 -20.79 -22.73 -2.56
N SER A 36 -21.87 -21.95 -2.67
CA SER A 36 -23.06 -22.19 -1.86
C SER A 36 -23.73 -23.52 -2.27
N PRO A 37 -24.46 -24.21 -1.37
CA PRO A 37 -25.23 -25.40 -1.74
C PRO A 37 -26.20 -25.16 -2.91
N ALA A 38 -26.75 -23.94 -2.99
CA ALA A 38 -27.64 -23.51 -4.07
C ALA A 38 -26.91 -23.37 -5.43
N ALA A 39 -25.57 -23.28 -5.46
CA ALA A 39 -24.80 -23.13 -6.68
C ALA A 39 -25.02 -24.33 -7.63
N HIS A 40 -25.11 -25.55 -7.09
CA HIS A 40 -25.38 -26.74 -7.90
C HIS A 40 -26.71 -26.67 -8.66
N ILE A 41 -27.68 -25.91 -8.14
CA ILE A 41 -29.00 -25.73 -8.74
C ILE A 41 -29.02 -24.52 -9.69
N PHE A 42 -28.32 -23.42 -9.37
CA PHE A 42 -28.47 -22.17 -10.13
C PHE A 42 -27.35 -21.86 -11.11
N LEU A 43 -26.18 -22.53 -11.04
CA LEU A 43 -25.05 -22.21 -11.91
C LEU A 43 -25.34 -22.45 -13.40
N PHE A 44 -26.26 -23.36 -13.75
CA PHE A 44 -26.64 -23.58 -15.15
C PHE A 44 -27.28 -22.34 -15.80
N LEU A 45 -27.98 -21.52 -15.01
CA LEU A 45 -28.61 -20.27 -15.47
C LEU A 45 -27.58 -19.16 -15.74
N VAL A 46 -26.39 -19.27 -15.14
CA VAL A 46 -25.36 -18.23 -15.11
C VAL A 46 -24.23 -18.51 -16.11
N GLN A 47 -24.27 -19.64 -16.84
CA GLN A 47 -23.24 -20.07 -17.80
C GLN A 47 -22.86 -19.02 -18.85
N TRP A 48 -23.82 -18.17 -19.23
CA TRP A 48 -23.66 -17.13 -20.25
C TRP A 48 -23.23 -15.76 -19.70
N THR A 49 -22.90 -15.68 -18.40
CA THR A 49 -22.59 -14.43 -17.70
C THR A 49 -21.26 -14.51 -16.94
N ASP A 50 -20.75 -13.37 -16.49
CA ASP A 50 -19.52 -13.29 -15.69
C ASP A 50 -19.76 -13.82 -14.26
N CYS A 51 -18.72 -14.41 -13.65
CA CYS A 51 -18.70 -14.88 -12.27
C CYS A 51 -19.03 -13.78 -11.23
N ASN A 52 -18.90 -12.51 -11.61
CA ASN A 52 -19.38 -11.37 -10.81
C ASN A 52 -20.88 -11.46 -10.47
N LEU A 53 -21.71 -11.95 -11.40
CA LEU A 53 -23.15 -12.13 -11.14
C LEU A 53 -23.40 -13.27 -10.15
N ALA A 54 -22.70 -14.40 -10.31
CA ALA A 54 -22.74 -15.51 -9.35
C ALA A 54 -22.25 -15.08 -7.95
N GLY A 55 -21.24 -14.22 -7.89
CA GLY A 55 -20.79 -13.58 -6.66
C GLY A 55 -21.86 -12.70 -6.02
N ALA A 56 -22.50 -11.82 -6.81
CA ALA A 56 -23.58 -10.95 -6.33
C ALA A 56 -24.79 -11.74 -5.79
N LEU A 57 -25.16 -12.84 -6.47
CA LEU A 57 -26.26 -13.73 -6.06
C LEU A 57 -25.94 -14.62 -4.85
N GLY A 58 -24.71 -14.59 -4.33
CA GLY A 58 -24.35 -15.43 -3.18
C GLY A 58 -23.88 -16.83 -3.52
N LEU A 59 -23.77 -17.19 -4.80
CA LEU A 59 -23.40 -18.53 -5.24
C LEU A 59 -21.91 -18.82 -5.04
N LEU A 60 -21.07 -17.78 -5.11
CA LEU A 60 -19.62 -17.84 -4.95
C LEU A 60 -19.15 -16.91 -3.83
N ARG A 61 -18.24 -17.42 -2.99
CA ARG A 61 -17.63 -16.70 -1.87
C ARG A 61 -16.18 -17.12 -1.72
N ILE A 62 -15.33 -16.23 -1.23
CA ILE A 62 -13.91 -16.49 -1.00
C ILE A 62 -13.72 -16.67 0.50
N LEU A 63 -13.19 -17.82 0.89
CA LEU A 63 -12.81 -18.13 2.26
C LEU A 63 -11.38 -17.69 2.48
N ILE A 64 -11.12 -17.02 3.60
CA ILE A 64 -9.81 -16.50 3.97
C ILE A 64 -9.40 -17.14 5.29
N TYR A 65 -8.20 -17.68 5.30
CA TYR A 65 -7.54 -18.35 6.41
C TYR A 65 -6.26 -17.58 6.74
N LYS A 66 -6.00 -17.42 8.03
CA LYS A 66 -4.76 -16.83 8.52
C LYS A 66 -3.88 -17.94 9.09
N ALA A 67 -2.68 -18.10 8.54
CA ALA A 67 -1.64 -18.96 9.10
C ALA A 67 -0.50 -18.10 9.64
N TYR A 68 -0.08 -18.35 10.88
CA TYR A 68 1.08 -17.73 11.49
C TYR A 68 2.16 -18.80 11.71
N GLU A 69 3.43 -18.48 11.47
CA GLU A 69 4.57 -19.37 11.77
C GLU A 69 5.01 -19.34 13.25
N ASP A 70 4.22 -18.76 14.15
CA ASP A 70 4.63 -18.67 15.56
C ASP A 70 4.74 -20.09 16.14
N GLY A 71 5.93 -20.47 16.62
CA GLY A 71 6.32 -21.82 17.04
C GLY A 71 5.57 -22.39 18.24
N LYS A 72 4.43 -21.79 18.60
CA LYS A 72 3.38 -22.36 19.45
C LYS A 72 2.15 -22.59 18.59
N THR A 73 1.91 -23.86 18.30
CA THR A 73 0.85 -24.43 17.46
C THR A 73 -0.57 -24.13 17.97
N THR A 74 -0.95 -22.86 18.08
CA THR A 74 -2.36 -22.47 18.21
C THR A 74 -2.81 -21.94 16.86
N MET A 75 -3.10 -22.87 15.95
CA MET A 75 -3.86 -22.60 14.73
C MET A 75 -5.25 -22.09 15.14
N SER A 76 -5.41 -20.80 15.45
CA SER A 76 -6.75 -20.21 15.49
C SER A 76 -7.19 -20.03 14.04
N VAL A 77 -7.70 -21.13 13.44
CA VAL A 77 -8.28 -21.16 12.10
C VAL A 77 -9.59 -20.39 12.14
N GLN A 78 -9.48 -19.07 12.17
CA GLN A 78 -10.61 -18.18 12.12
C GLN A 78 -10.99 -17.95 10.66
N GLU A 79 -11.92 -18.76 10.16
CA GLU A 79 -12.40 -18.66 8.78
C GLU A 79 -13.22 -17.38 8.58
N ARG A 80 -12.82 -16.57 7.60
CA ARG A 80 -13.53 -15.35 7.18
C ARG A 80 -14.10 -15.53 5.78
N LYS A 81 -15.29 -14.99 5.56
CA LYS A 81 -16.01 -15.08 4.28
C LYS A 81 -16.04 -13.73 3.59
N ALA A 82 -15.43 -13.65 2.41
CA ALA A 82 -15.45 -12.48 1.53
C ALA A 82 -16.31 -12.73 0.28
N SER A 83 -16.90 -11.67 -0.23
CA SER A 83 -17.48 -11.58 -1.56
C SER A 83 -16.42 -11.24 -2.60
N LEU A 84 -16.73 -11.45 -3.88
CA LEU A 84 -15.85 -11.02 -4.99
C LEU A 84 -15.61 -9.50 -4.96
N LYS A 85 -16.61 -8.72 -4.55
CA LYS A 85 -16.50 -7.26 -4.43
C LYS A 85 -15.49 -6.86 -3.36
N GLU A 86 -15.48 -7.53 -2.22
CA GLU A 86 -14.52 -7.27 -1.14
C GLU A 86 -13.12 -7.74 -1.53
N PHE A 87 -13.02 -8.88 -2.22
CA PHE A 87 -11.76 -9.40 -2.72
C PHE A 87 -11.10 -8.45 -3.72
N TYR A 88 -11.78 -8.12 -4.82
CA TYR A 88 -11.21 -7.24 -5.85
C TYR A 88 -11.20 -5.76 -5.44
N GLY A 89 -12.08 -5.34 -4.54
CA GLY A 89 -12.18 -3.94 -4.11
C GLY A 89 -11.19 -3.56 -3.01
N VAL A 90 -10.79 -4.50 -2.14
CA VAL A 90 -9.97 -4.19 -0.96
C VAL A 90 -8.82 -5.17 -0.82
N ILE A 91 -9.10 -6.48 -0.72
CA ILE A 91 -8.11 -7.47 -0.31
C ILE A 91 -7.00 -7.64 -1.36
N PHE A 92 -7.36 -7.95 -2.60
CA PHE A 92 -6.40 -8.18 -3.68
C PHE A 92 -5.58 -6.93 -4.00
N PRO A 93 -6.15 -5.71 -4.12
CA PRO A 93 -5.35 -4.49 -4.24
C PRO A 93 -4.40 -4.25 -3.06
N SER A 94 -4.82 -4.54 -1.82
CA SER A 94 -3.96 -4.39 -0.64
C SER A 94 -2.77 -5.35 -0.69
N LEU A 95 -3.02 -6.61 -1.07
CA LEU A 95 -1.96 -7.60 -1.29
C LEU A 95 -1.01 -7.18 -2.40
N MET A 96 -1.54 -6.61 -3.49
CA MET A 96 -0.72 -6.05 -4.57
C MET A 96 0.13 -4.87 -4.11
N GLN A 97 -0.37 -4.04 -3.20
CA GLN A 97 0.43 -2.96 -2.63
C GLN A 97 1.54 -3.48 -1.72
N LEU A 98 1.30 -4.58 -0.99
CA LEU A 98 2.33 -5.23 -0.18
C LEU A 98 3.42 -5.86 -1.05
N GLN A 99 3.05 -6.47 -2.19
CA GLN A 99 4.02 -7.00 -3.16
C GLN A 99 4.73 -5.90 -3.97
N ARG A 100 4.00 -4.84 -4.36
CA ARG A 100 4.55 -3.68 -5.11
C ARG A 100 5.20 -2.64 -4.21
N GLY A 101 5.23 -2.87 -2.91
CA GLY A 101 6.26 -2.33 -2.03
C GLY A 101 7.60 -2.92 -2.44
N ILE A 102 8.10 -2.42 -3.58
CA ILE A 102 9.40 -2.69 -4.20
C ILE A 102 9.44 -3.99 -5.03
N THR A 103 9.33 -3.88 -6.36
CA THR A 103 10.21 -4.76 -7.16
C THR A 103 11.64 -4.31 -6.85
N ASP A 104 12.54 -5.23 -6.50
CA ASP A 104 13.96 -4.94 -6.24
C ASP A 104 14.58 -4.06 -7.36
N VAL A 105 14.04 -4.19 -8.57
CA VAL A 105 14.38 -3.37 -9.74
C VAL A 105 13.96 -1.90 -9.61
N ASP A 106 12.76 -1.61 -9.10
CA ASP A 106 12.30 -0.22 -8.92
C ASP A 106 12.96 0.42 -7.71
N GLU A 107 13.25 -0.32 -6.63
CA GLU A 107 14.14 0.18 -5.57
C GLU A 107 15.52 0.45 -6.11
N ARG A 108 16.12 -0.51 -6.81
CA ARG A 108 17.47 -0.36 -7.33
C ARG A 108 17.52 0.82 -8.28
N LYS A 109 16.51 1.01 -9.14
CA LYS A 109 16.40 2.20 -10.00
C LYS A 109 16.22 3.47 -9.20
N GLN A 110 15.33 3.53 -8.21
CA GLN A 110 15.13 4.73 -7.39
C GLN A 110 16.36 5.04 -6.54
N ARG A 111 16.97 4.04 -5.90
CA ARG A 111 18.25 4.14 -5.19
C ARG A 111 19.38 4.52 -6.13
N GLU A 112 19.46 3.98 -7.34
CA GLU A 112 20.46 4.35 -8.34
C GLU A 112 20.23 5.77 -8.86
N ILE A 113 19.00 6.19 -9.07
CA ILE A 113 18.64 7.55 -9.47
C ILE A 113 19.00 8.51 -8.34
N CYS A 114 18.56 8.23 -7.11
CA CYS A 114 18.91 9.02 -5.92
C CYS A 114 20.41 9.04 -5.67
N ALA A 115 21.10 7.92 -5.81
CA ALA A 115 22.55 7.82 -5.67
C ALA A 115 23.31 8.51 -6.81
N LYS A 116 22.77 8.52 -8.04
CA LYS A 116 23.33 9.29 -9.16
C LYS A 116 23.19 10.79 -8.94
N TYR A 117 22.05 11.24 -8.40
CA TYR A 117 21.87 12.64 -8.00
C TYR A 117 22.78 13.00 -6.81
N ARG A 118 22.88 12.15 -5.78
CA ARG A 118 23.83 12.33 -4.66
C ARG A 118 25.28 12.36 -5.12
N LYS A 119 25.70 11.43 -5.99
CA LYS A 119 27.06 11.42 -6.54
C LYS A 119 27.35 12.65 -7.39
N LYS A 120 26.37 13.19 -8.11
CA LYS A 120 26.53 14.43 -8.87
C LYS A 120 26.72 15.65 -7.96
N ASP A 121 26.07 15.66 -6.79
CA ASP A 121 26.24 16.68 -5.75
C ASP A 121 27.59 16.52 -5.00
N GLU A 122 27.98 15.28 -4.65
CA GLU A 122 29.26 14.96 -3.98
C GLU A 122 30.49 15.16 -4.86
N THR A 123 30.39 14.97 -6.19
CA THR A 123 31.51 15.26 -7.10
C THR A 123 31.80 16.75 -7.23
N ASP A 124 30.86 17.63 -6.84
CA ASP A 124 31.01 19.09 -6.86
C ASP A 124 31.27 19.66 -5.44
N LYS A 125 30.88 18.93 -4.38
CA LYS A 125 31.11 19.29 -2.97
C LYS A 125 31.83 18.18 -2.22
N GLY A 126 33.13 18.36 -2.01
CA GLY A 126 33.96 17.45 -1.21
C GLY A 126 33.39 17.22 0.20
N LYS A 127 33.68 16.03 0.77
CA LYS A 127 33.28 15.52 2.10
C LYS A 127 32.74 16.59 3.05
N LEU A 128 31.41 16.75 3.08
CA LEU A 128 30.70 17.64 4.00
C LEU A 128 30.75 17.08 5.42
N THR A 129 31.02 17.92 6.40
CA THR A 129 30.92 17.57 7.83
C THR A 129 29.46 17.58 8.29
N GLU A 130 29.15 16.96 9.43
CA GLU A 130 27.79 16.97 10.02
C GLU A 130 27.24 18.41 10.17
N ILE A 131 28.13 19.37 10.42
CA ILE A 131 27.85 20.81 10.51
C ILE A 131 27.44 21.41 9.15
N ASP A 132 28.02 20.94 8.05
CA ASP A 132 27.69 21.44 6.72
C ASP A 132 26.33 20.92 6.23
N LEU A 133 25.94 19.72 6.66
CA LEU A 133 24.62 19.14 6.38
C LEU A 133 23.50 19.93 7.08
N GLU A 134 23.70 20.32 8.34
CA GLU A 134 22.76 21.19 9.07
C GLU A 134 22.57 22.54 8.37
N ARG A 135 23.66 23.16 7.91
CA ARG A 135 23.61 24.43 7.15
C ARG A 135 22.89 24.32 5.81
N GLU A 136 22.92 23.15 5.18
CA GLU A 136 22.15 22.89 3.96
C GLU A 136 20.66 22.66 4.24
N GLU A 137 20.29 22.23 5.44
CA GLU A 137 18.89 22.09 5.89
C GLU A 137 18.25 23.42 6.33
N GLU A 138 19.04 24.35 6.84
CA GLU A 138 18.59 25.68 7.23
C GLU A 138 18.05 26.53 6.05
N CYS A 139 17.17 27.47 6.37
CA CYS A 139 16.81 28.52 5.42
C CYS A 139 17.95 29.52 5.27
N GLY A 140 18.46 29.73 4.05
CA GLY A 140 19.52 30.70 3.75
C GLY A 140 19.19 32.19 3.97
N ILE A 141 18.08 32.52 4.63
CA ILE A 141 17.68 33.89 5.02
C ILE A 141 17.61 34.02 6.54
N CYS A 142 16.85 33.15 7.23
CA CYS A 142 16.70 33.21 8.68
C CYS A 142 17.62 32.26 9.46
N MET A 143 18.34 31.35 8.77
CA MET A 143 19.22 30.34 9.38
C MET A 143 18.48 29.40 10.36
N GLU A 144 17.18 29.17 10.14
CA GLU A 144 16.39 28.25 10.95
C GLU A 144 16.01 26.99 10.15
N ASN A 145 15.91 25.85 10.84
CA ASN A 145 15.41 24.57 10.31
C ASN A 145 13.89 24.54 10.19
N ASN A 146 13.37 25.37 9.31
CA ASN A 146 11.96 25.39 8.94
C ASN A 146 11.71 24.59 7.65
N THR A 147 10.48 24.10 7.46
CA THR A 147 10.07 23.52 6.18
C THR A 147 10.31 24.51 5.04
N LYS A 148 11.14 24.10 4.08
CA LYS A 148 11.51 24.93 2.93
C LYS A 148 10.51 24.76 1.80
N VAL A 149 10.35 25.81 1.00
CA VAL A 149 9.63 25.80 -0.26
C VAL A 149 10.59 26.10 -1.40
N VAL A 150 10.36 25.47 -2.56
CA VAL A 150 11.18 25.62 -3.76
C VAL A 150 10.46 26.52 -4.76
N LEU A 151 11.20 27.51 -5.27
CA LEU A 151 10.71 28.43 -6.30
C LEU A 151 10.76 27.76 -7.67
N PRO A 152 9.63 27.66 -8.41
CA PRO A 152 9.54 26.81 -9.61
C PRO A 152 10.38 27.29 -10.80
N LYS A 153 10.75 28.59 -10.85
CA LYS A 153 11.51 29.16 -11.97
C LYS A 153 13.02 29.07 -11.82
N CYS A 154 13.51 29.04 -10.59
CA CYS A 154 14.94 29.16 -10.31
C CYS A 154 15.46 28.12 -9.31
N SER A 155 14.60 27.18 -8.88
CA SER A 155 14.88 26.09 -7.93
C SER A 155 15.51 26.47 -6.58
N HIS A 156 15.69 27.76 -6.30
CA HIS A 156 16.11 28.22 -4.98
C HIS A 156 15.06 27.91 -3.92
N SER A 157 15.53 27.60 -2.72
CA SER A 157 14.70 27.22 -1.58
C SER A 157 14.87 28.17 -0.40
N LEU A 158 13.78 28.39 0.32
CA LEU A 158 13.71 29.21 1.53
C LEU A 158 12.49 28.79 2.35
N CYS A 159 12.44 29.11 3.64
CA CYS A 159 11.25 28.81 4.43
C CYS A 159 10.05 29.64 3.95
N LEU A 160 8.85 29.12 4.20
CA LEU A 160 7.60 29.74 3.75
C LEU A 160 7.42 31.16 4.33
N GLU A 161 7.87 31.40 5.55
CA GLU A 161 7.77 32.71 6.22
C GLU A 161 8.68 33.75 5.58
N CYS A 162 9.94 33.40 5.30
CA CYS A 162 10.86 34.24 4.56
C CYS A 162 10.36 34.52 3.14
N TYR A 163 9.76 33.53 2.47
CA TYR A 163 9.14 33.73 1.16
C TYR A 163 8.00 34.77 1.23
N ARG A 164 7.08 34.63 2.19
CA ARG A 164 5.93 35.54 2.33
C ARG A 164 6.38 36.97 2.63
N THR A 165 7.29 37.12 3.59
CA THR A 165 7.86 38.42 3.99
C THR A 165 8.59 39.08 2.82
N TRP A 166 9.41 38.33 2.09
CA TRP A 166 10.13 38.84 0.93
C TRP A 166 9.18 39.23 -0.20
N ARG A 167 8.21 38.36 -0.53
CA ARG A 167 7.23 38.61 -1.60
C ARG A 167 6.39 39.86 -1.37
N ALA A 168 6.12 40.20 -0.11
CA ALA A 168 5.43 41.45 0.24
C ALA A 168 6.25 42.71 -0.10
N ARG A 169 7.59 42.60 -0.15
CA ARG A 169 8.51 43.71 -0.45
C ARG A 169 8.98 43.72 -1.89
N SER A 170 9.23 42.53 -2.47
CA SER A 170 9.75 42.36 -3.82
C SER A 170 9.17 41.14 -4.51
N GLN A 171 8.80 41.28 -5.78
CA GLN A 171 8.33 40.18 -6.62
C GLN A 171 9.49 39.50 -7.38
N SER A 172 10.63 39.31 -6.71
CA SER A 172 11.82 38.66 -7.25
C SER A 172 12.37 37.61 -6.29
N CYS A 173 13.12 36.63 -6.80
CA CYS A 173 13.83 35.67 -5.96
C CYS A 173 14.90 36.42 -5.10
N PRO A 174 14.99 36.19 -3.78
CA PRO A 174 15.99 36.84 -2.94
C PRO A 174 17.43 36.42 -3.29
N PHE A 175 17.61 35.25 -3.91
CA PHE A 175 18.94 34.71 -4.23
C PHE A 175 19.43 35.12 -5.63
N CYS A 176 18.59 34.96 -6.66
CA CYS A 176 18.98 35.22 -8.06
C CYS A 176 18.24 36.38 -8.73
N ARG A 177 17.29 37.02 -8.03
CA ARG A 177 16.46 38.13 -8.55
C ARG A 177 15.53 37.78 -9.73
N ASP A 178 15.36 36.51 -10.06
CA ASP A 178 14.38 36.07 -11.05
C ASP A 178 12.94 36.46 -10.68
N SER A 179 12.13 36.78 -11.68
CA SER A 179 10.78 37.33 -11.50
C SER A 179 9.76 36.30 -10.95
N LEU A 180 9.17 36.63 -9.79
CA LEU A 180 8.12 35.86 -9.12
C LEU A 180 6.69 36.35 -9.42
N LYS A 181 6.51 37.33 -10.31
CA LYS A 181 5.19 37.95 -10.61
C LYS A 181 4.07 36.98 -11.02
N ARG A 182 4.41 35.75 -11.43
CA ARG A 182 3.46 34.69 -11.83
C ARG A 182 3.48 33.46 -10.91
N VAL A 183 4.16 33.53 -9.77
CA VAL A 183 4.26 32.43 -8.81
C VAL A 183 3.31 32.73 -7.65
N ASN A 184 2.27 31.92 -7.49
CA ASN A 184 1.36 31.94 -6.35
C ASN A 184 1.80 30.94 -5.28
N SER A 185 1.19 31.01 -4.10
CA SER A 185 1.48 30.08 -3.00
C SER A 185 1.19 28.62 -3.34
N GLY A 186 0.25 28.35 -4.26
CA GLY A 186 -0.04 27.00 -4.76
C GLY A 186 0.99 26.46 -5.76
N ASP A 187 1.85 27.32 -6.30
CA ASP A 187 2.91 26.92 -7.25
C ASP A 187 4.23 26.59 -6.55
N LEU A 188 4.27 26.73 -5.22
CA LEU A 188 5.43 26.44 -4.38
C LEU A 188 5.47 24.96 -4.05
N TRP A 189 6.61 24.34 -4.29
CA TRP A 189 6.83 22.94 -3.95
C TRP A 189 7.40 22.85 -2.54
N VAL A 190 6.84 22.00 -1.69
CA VAL A 190 7.41 21.73 -0.36
C VAL A 190 8.67 20.90 -0.55
N TYR A 191 9.78 21.37 0.01
CA TYR A 191 11.02 20.62 0.05
C TYR A 191 10.92 19.58 1.16
N THR A 192 10.70 18.32 0.80
CA THR A 192 10.71 17.20 1.73
C THR A 192 12.15 16.86 2.10
N SER A 193 12.50 16.97 3.38
CA SER A 193 13.82 16.55 3.84
C SER A 193 13.96 15.03 3.74
N ASN A 194 15.20 14.52 3.74
CA ASN A 194 15.46 13.08 3.77
C ASN A 194 14.88 12.42 5.04
N ASN A 195 14.66 13.20 6.11
CA ASN A 195 14.14 12.74 7.39
C ASN A 195 12.60 12.70 7.44
N GLU A 196 11.91 13.36 6.49
CA GLU A 196 10.44 13.36 6.37
C GLU A 196 9.91 12.25 5.46
N VAL A 197 10.79 11.49 4.80
CA VAL A 197 10.40 10.32 4.02
C VAL A 197 10.08 9.19 4.99
N ALA A 198 8.80 8.90 5.19
CA ALA A 198 8.36 7.77 6.00
C ALA A 198 9.06 6.48 5.53
N ASP A 199 9.70 5.78 6.48
CA ASP A 199 10.34 4.50 6.20
C ASP A 199 9.36 3.56 5.50
N LEU A 200 9.77 3.03 4.35
CA LEU A 200 8.98 2.09 3.56
C LEU A 200 8.56 0.88 4.41
N SER A 201 9.41 0.47 5.37
CA SER A 201 9.07 -0.59 6.33
C SER A 201 7.87 -0.21 7.21
N ALA A 202 7.80 1.04 7.65
CA ALA A 202 6.71 1.55 8.47
C ALA A 202 5.41 1.66 7.67
N ILE A 203 5.48 2.09 6.41
CA ILE A 203 4.33 2.13 5.49
C ILE A 203 3.79 0.72 5.24
N THR A 204 4.65 -0.25 4.93
CA THR A 204 4.27 -1.64 4.68
C THR A 204 3.62 -2.26 5.91
N ARG A 205 4.22 -2.08 7.09
CA ARG A 205 3.65 -2.56 8.36
C ARG A 205 2.26 -1.99 8.63
N GLU A 206 2.07 -0.71 8.36
CA GLU A 206 0.79 -0.04 8.57
C GLU A 206 -0.28 -0.49 7.56
N ASN A 207 0.09 -0.69 6.28
CA ASN A 207 -0.81 -1.24 5.27
C ASN A 207 -1.22 -2.68 5.60
N LEU A 208 -0.29 -3.49 6.08
CA LEU A 208 -0.54 -4.85 6.55
C LEU A 208 -1.50 -4.86 7.76
N LYS A 209 -1.32 -3.96 8.73
CA LYS A 209 -2.27 -3.80 9.84
C LYS A 209 -3.68 -3.48 9.35
N ARG A 210 -3.82 -2.53 8.41
CA ARG A 210 -5.13 -2.16 7.84
C ARG A 210 -5.79 -3.33 7.13
N LEU A 211 -5.03 -4.12 6.37
CA LEU A 211 -5.54 -5.31 5.70
C LEU A 211 -6.10 -6.32 6.72
N PHE A 212 -5.36 -6.61 7.80
CA PHE A 212 -5.85 -7.54 8.82
C PHE A 212 -7.06 -7.01 9.57
N MET A 213 -7.06 -5.73 9.94
CA MET A 213 -8.23 -5.11 10.56
C MET A 213 -9.48 -5.19 9.67
N TYR A 214 -9.30 -5.12 8.35
CA TYR A 214 -10.41 -5.32 7.41
C TYR A 214 -10.88 -6.78 7.39
N ILE A 215 -9.95 -7.73 7.27
CA ILE A 215 -10.25 -9.17 7.24
C ILE A 215 -10.95 -9.61 8.54
N ASP A 216 -10.52 -9.12 9.69
CA ASP A 216 -11.10 -9.48 10.98
C ASP A 216 -12.56 -9.07 11.11
N LYS A 217 -12.98 -7.99 10.42
CA LYS A 217 -14.36 -7.50 10.35
C LYS A 217 -15.26 -8.26 9.38
N LEU A 218 -14.69 -9.11 8.52
CA LEU A 218 -15.50 -9.94 7.62
C LEU A 218 -16.33 -10.96 8.41
N PRO A 219 -17.44 -11.46 7.85
CA PRO A 219 -18.25 -12.50 8.49
C PRO A 219 -17.41 -13.73 8.86
N LEU A 220 -17.48 -14.08 10.15
CA LEU A 220 -16.91 -15.30 10.73
C LEU A 220 -17.73 -16.52 10.30
N ILE A 221 -17.07 -17.56 9.84
CA ILE A 221 -17.66 -18.90 9.78
C ILE A 221 -17.36 -19.55 11.11
N VAL A 222 -18.40 -19.71 11.95
CA VAL A 222 -18.29 -20.50 13.17
C VAL A 222 -18.27 -21.97 12.73
N PRO A 223 -17.21 -22.75 13.05
CA PRO A 223 -17.27 -24.19 12.83
C PRO A 223 -18.43 -24.74 13.65
N ASP A 224 -19.37 -25.40 12.98
CA ASP A 224 -20.44 -26.12 13.67
C ASP A 224 -19.78 -27.11 14.63
N ARG A 225 -19.96 -26.91 15.94
CA ARG A 225 -19.52 -27.88 16.93
C ARG A 225 -20.43 -29.09 16.75
N MET A 226 -20.08 -29.98 15.84
CA MET A 226 -20.56 -31.35 15.88
C MET A 226 -20.13 -31.92 17.22
N VAL A 227 -21.08 -31.94 18.15
CA VAL A 227 -21.00 -32.68 19.40
C VAL A 227 -20.76 -34.13 19.00
N VAL A 228 -19.51 -34.58 19.07
CA VAL A 228 -19.21 -36.01 19.06
C VAL A 228 -19.72 -36.54 20.39
N SER A 229 -20.98 -36.99 20.42
CA SER A 229 -21.49 -37.81 21.50
C SER A 229 -20.75 -39.14 21.44
N TYR A 230 -19.74 -39.31 22.29
CA TYR A 230 -19.25 -40.64 22.62
C TYR A 230 -20.39 -41.36 23.34
N ASP A 231 -20.98 -42.34 22.65
CA ASP A 231 -21.93 -43.28 23.22
C ASP A 231 -21.19 -44.16 24.23
N LEU A 232 -21.17 -43.74 25.49
CA LEU A 232 -20.76 -44.56 26.62
C LEU A 232 -21.93 -45.44 27.03
N ARG A 233 -22.18 -46.50 26.27
CA ARG A 233 -23.01 -47.63 26.70
C ARG A 233 -22.41 -48.95 26.28
N TYR A 234 -21.41 -49.39 27.04
CA TYR A 234 -21.24 -50.79 27.41
C TYR A 234 -20.58 -50.86 28.79
N GLN A 235 -21.42 -50.98 29.82
CA GLN A 235 -21.11 -51.70 31.05
C GLN A 235 -22.40 -52.35 31.54
#